data_AF-A0A3M2BMX1-F1
#
_entry.id   AF-A0A3M2BMX1-F1
#
_cell.length_a   1.000
_cell.length_b   1.000
_cell.length_c   1.000
_cell.angle_alpha   90.00
_cell.angle_beta   90.00
_cell.angle_gamma   90.00
#
_symmetry.space_group_name_H-M   'P 1'
#
loop_
_entity.id
_entity.type
_entity.pdbx_description
1 polymer ?
#
loop_
_entity_poly.entity_id
_entity_poly.type
_entity_poly.pdbx_seq_one_letter_code
_entity_poly.pdbx_strand_id
1 'polypeptide(L)'
;MRTNYGNWVKWNRVNVDYYDHNFHWDQAGSWCGGGAAQAQTFYLEAGTNTLEVSWREPNALLDKVFVTLSGKAPQGFGPDAQNCGSTNPPPACEPVTIKIKPDYYGADITWNLKDETGNVLASGGPYQDGNTEVKTTTVCLPDGCYTFNIYDSYGDGICCSYGDGWYRLENSNGETLASNGNYDSHESKSFCIGEVPPPSCNKSALFVVGKTDLNGGDKAILERLQGLGFDVTIVEDEDAQSADSDGKGIVIISSTCSSGKIGDRFTHVNVPVFNWEAWLFDDLKMTGHESNWDYGTADDVKKIKIINDAHPIAQGVTGTLEILNKNTRVSWGFPAPS
;
A
#
# COMPACT_ATOMS: atom_id res chain seq x y z
N MET A 1 1.43 2.02 -29.14
CA MET A 1 2.31 1.53 -28.06
C MET A 1 2.24 2.47 -26.87
N ARG A 2 2.53 1.99 -25.66
CA ARG A 2 2.68 2.80 -24.46
C ARG A 2 3.81 2.28 -23.58
N THR A 3 4.31 3.11 -22.69
CA THR A 3 5.29 2.74 -21.66
C THR A 3 4.68 2.91 -20.27
N ASN A 4 5.00 2.00 -19.35
CA ASN A 4 4.62 2.07 -17.94
C ASN A 4 3.12 2.39 -17.74
N TYR A 5 2.25 1.73 -18.50
CA TYR A 5 0.79 1.92 -18.48
C TYR A 5 0.27 3.32 -18.83
N GLY A 6 1.13 4.21 -19.35
CA GLY A 6 0.75 5.56 -19.77
C GLY A 6 -0.18 5.62 -20.98
N ASN A 7 -0.37 6.83 -21.52
CA ASN A 7 -1.27 7.03 -22.65
C ASN A 7 -0.84 6.25 -23.90
N TRP A 8 -1.82 5.66 -24.59
CA TRP A 8 -1.58 4.99 -25.86
C TRP A 8 -1.16 5.99 -26.94
N VAL A 9 0.04 5.76 -27.48
CA VAL A 9 0.54 6.48 -28.64
C VAL A 9 0.21 5.70 -29.90
N LYS A 10 -0.43 6.37 -30.85
CA LYS A 10 -0.71 5.81 -32.17
C LYS A 10 0.62 5.61 -32.91
N TRP A 11 0.88 4.38 -33.33
CA TRP A 11 1.99 4.04 -34.21
C TRP A 11 1.39 3.64 -35.56
N ASN A 12 1.46 4.54 -36.54
CA ASN A 12 0.85 4.35 -37.85
C ASN A 12 1.74 4.90 -38.97
N ARG A 13 1.43 4.50 -40.22
CA ARG A 13 2.27 4.77 -41.39
C ARG A 13 3.69 4.22 -41.22
N VAL A 14 3.75 2.98 -40.76
CA VAL A 14 4.94 2.11 -40.84
C VAL A 14 5.26 1.96 -42.34
N ASN A 15 6.49 2.25 -42.75
CA ASN A 15 6.91 2.16 -44.15
C ASN A 15 6.88 0.70 -44.61
N VAL A 16 5.74 0.31 -45.18
CA VAL A 16 5.69 -0.81 -46.12
C VAL A 16 5.96 -0.23 -47.49
N ASP A 17 7.22 -0.23 -47.93
CA ASP A 17 7.50 0.01 -49.33
C ASP A 17 6.93 -1.20 -50.10
N TYR A 18 5.75 -1.01 -50.70
CA TYR A 18 4.93 -2.09 -51.27
C TYR A 18 5.67 -2.93 -52.30
N TYR A 19 6.76 -2.39 -52.87
CA TYR A 19 7.52 -2.99 -53.95
C TYR A 19 8.88 -3.58 -53.55
N ASP A 20 9.37 -3.32 -52.33
CA ASP A 20 10.74 -3.72 -51.96
C ASP A 20 10.79 -5.04 -51.18
N HIS A 21 9.67 -5.47 -50.60
CA HIS A 21 9.49 -6.70 -49.80
C HIS A 21 10.60 -6.93 -48.75
N ASN A 22 11.30 -5.88 -48.32
CA ASN A 22 12.38 -5.96 -47.36
C ASN A 22 11.90 -5.59 -45.96
N PHE A 23 12.74 -5.93 -44.98
CA PHE A 23 12.58 -5.46 -43.61
C PHE A 23 12.97 -3.98 -43.50
N HIS A 24 12.15 -3.20 -42.80
CA HIS A 24 12.40 -1.78 -42.50
C HIS A 24 12.37 -1.54 -41.00
N TRP A 25 13.32 -0.72 -40.51
CA TRP A 25 13.25 -0.16 -39.17
C TRP A 25 12.38 1.10 -39.20
N ASP A 26 11.20 1.02 -38.58
CA ASP A 26 10.30 2.16 -38.43
C ASP A 26 10.37 2.74 -37.03
N GLN A 27 10.59 4.06 -36.96
CA GLN A 27 10.50 4.78 -35.69
C GLN A 27 9.03 4.90 -35.26
N ALA A 28 8.77 4.70 -33.98
CA ALA A 28 7.47 4.95 -33.37
C ALA A 28 7.02 6.40 -33.65
N GLY A 29 5.90 6.55 -34.35
CA GLY A 29 5.44 7.85 -34.83
C GLY A 29 3.93 7.90 -35.08
N SER A 30 3.35 9.08 -34.85
CA SER A 30 1.95 9.37 -35.14
C SER A 30 1.85 10.21 -36.42
N TRP A 31 0.94 9.82 -37.30
CA TRP A 31 0.64 10.53 -38.55
C TRP A 31 -0.85 10.84 -38.68
N CYS A 32 -1.17 12.10 -38.99
CA CYS A 32 -2.54 12.62 -39.13
C CYS A 32 -2.85 13.26 -40.51
N GLY A 33 -1.94 13.19 -41.49
CA GLY A 33 -2.12 13.80 -42.82
C GLY A 33 -1.06 14.86 -43.15
N GLY A 34 -0.55 14.87 -44.40
CA GLY A 34 0.39 15.88 -44.90
C GLY A 34 1.81 15.80 -44.30
N GLY A 35 2.79 15.32 -45.07
CA GLY A 35 4.21 15.23 -44.63
C GLY A 35 4.55 13.95 -43.87
N ALA A 36 5.75 13.84 -43.29
CA ALA A 36 6.27 12.66 -42.58
C ALA A 36 5.56 12.40 -41.22
N ALA A 37 5.66 11.17 -40.68
CA ALA A 37 5.15 10.88 -39.33
C ALA A 37 5.95 11.64 -38.26
N GLN A 38 5.29 12.09 -37.19
CA GLN A 38 5.94 12.75 -36.06
C GLN A 38 6.46 11.69 -35.08
N ALA A 39 7.79 11.65 -34.91
CA ALA A 39 8.45 10.75 -33.97
C ALA A 39 7.93 10.95 -32.54
N GLN A 40 7.82 9.84 -31.83
CA GLN A 40 7.31 9.80 -30.45
C GLN A 40 8.44 9.42 -29.51
N THR A 41 8.57 10.19 -28.43
CA THR A 41 9.55 9.94 -27.37
C THR A 41 8.82 9.41 -26.15
N PHE A 42 9.43 8.43 -25.50
CA PHE A 42 8.93 7.84 -24.26
C PHE A 42 9.88 8.19 -23.12
N TYR A 43 9.33 8.56 -21.98
CA TYR A 43 10.11 8.66 -20.75
C TYR A 43 10.21 7.28 -20.13
N LEU A 44 11.44 6.86 -19.85
CA LEU A 44 11.73 5.62 -19.16
C LEU A 44 12.39 5.98 -17.83
N GLU A 45 11.91 5.39 -16.75
CA GLU A 45 12.44 5.60 -15.42
C GLU A 45 13.68 4.72 -15.19
N ALA A 46 14.48 5.06 -14.19
CA ALA A 46 15.58 4.19 -13.79
C ALA A 46 15.03 2.86 -13.29
N GLY A 47 15.53 1.74 -13.82
CA GLY A 47 15.08 0.39 -13.47
C GLY A 47 14.26 -0.27 -14.57
N THR A 48 13.28 -1.09 -14.17
CA THR A 48 12.45 -1.88 -15.08
C THR A 48 11.37 -1.01 -15.70
N ASN A 49 11.25 -1.04 -17.02
CA ASN A 49 10.19 -0.37 -17.75
C ASN A 49 9.37 -1.39 -18.54
N THR A 50 8.07 -1.19 -18.59
CA THR A 50 7.16 -2.03 -19.38
C THR A 50 6.81 -1.32 -20.68
N LEU A 51 7.05 -1.99 -21.81
CA LEU A 51 6.63 -1.52 -23.12
C LEU A 51 5.46 -2.38 -23.62
N GLU A 52 4.33 -1.74 -23.90
CA GLU A 52 3.13 -2.43 -24.37
C GLU A 52 2.84 -2.06 -25.83
N VAL A 53 2.64 -3.09 -26.66
CA VAL A 53 2.24 -2.96 -28.06
C VAL A 53 0.87 -3.60 -28.22
N SER A 54 -0.09 -2.81 -28.70
CA SER A 54 -1.42 -3.31 -29.06
C SER A 54 -1.49 -3.49 -30.57
N TRP A 55 -2.02 -4.63 -30.98
CA TRP A 55 -2.22 -4.98 -32.38
C TRP A 55 -3.59 -4.50 -32.83
N ARG A 56 -3.64 -3.83 -33.98
CA ARG A 56 -4.90 -3.37 -34.56
C ARG A 56 -5.53 -4.40 -35.51
N GLU A 57 -4.74 -5.29 -36.10
CA GLU A 57 -5.17 -6.18 -37.18
C GLU A 57 -4.68 -7.62 -36.97
N PRO A 58 -5.47 -8.65 -37.38
CA PRO A 58 -5.05 -10.04 -37.33
C PRO A 58 -3.79 -10.29 -38.17
N ASN A 59 -2.90 -11.17 -37.68
CA ASN A 59 -1.65 -11.57 -38.33
C ASN A 59 -0.58 -10.48 -38.48
N ALA A 60 -0.73 -9.33 -37.82
CA ALA A 60 0.37 -8.38 -37.69
C ALA A 60 1.52 -9.03 -36.89
N LEU A 61 2.74 -8.96 -37.43
CA LEU A 61 3.95 -9.50 -36.80
C LEU A 61 4.92 -8.35 -36.51
N LEU A 62 5.59 -8.45 -35.36
CA LEU A 62 6.56 -7.50 -34.84
C LEU A 62 7.77 -8.36 -34.52
N ASP A 63 8.83 -8.15 -35.27
CA ASP A 63 10.06 -8.91 -35.10
C ASP A 63 10.87 -8.35 -33.92
N LYS A 64 11.18 -7.04 -33.97
CA LYS A 64 12.09 -6.43 -32.99
C LYS A 64 11.65 -5.03 -32.57
N VAL A 65 11.94 -4.71 -31.31
CA VAL A 65 11.85 -3.35 -30.75
C VAL A 65 13.25 -2.92 -30.37
N PHE A 66 13.69 -1.77 -30.87
CA PHE A 66 14.96 -1.16 -30.50
C PHE A 66 14.70 0.14 -29.74
N VAL A 67 15.14 0.20 -28.48
CA VAL A 67 15.04 1.39 -27.62
C VAL A 67 16.41 2.06 -27.58
N THR A 68 16.50 3.33 -27.96
CA THR A 68 17.76 4.07 -28.01
C THR A 68 17.59 5.52 -27.58
N LEU A 69 18.61 6.05 -26.88
CA LEU A 69 18.72 7.47 -26.55
C LEU A 69 19.28 8.30 -27.72
N SER A 70 19.85 7.66 -28.75
CA SER A 70 20.55 8.34 -29.84
C SER A 70 19.64 8.83 -30.97
N GLY A 71 18.39 8.33 -31.01
CA GLY A 71 17.43 8.61 -32.10
C GLY A 71 17.84 8.07 -33.48
N LYS A 72 18.94 7.30 -33.59
CA LYS A 72 19.39 6.71 -34.85
C LYS A 72 18.81 5.31 -35.02
N ALA A 73 18.21 5.06 -36.18
CA ALA A 73 17.79 3.72 -36.55
C ALA A 73 19.00 2.78 -36.65
N PRO A 74 18.88 1.52 -36.18
CA PRO A 74 19.92 0.52 -36.33
C PRO A 74 20.06 0.09 -37.80
N GLN A 75 21.22 -0.48 -38.15
CA GLN A 75 21.49 -1.04 -39.47
C GLN A 75 21.39 -2.58 -39.44
N GLY A 76 20.92 -3.16 -40.54
CA GLY A 76 20.72 -4.60 -40.66
C GLY A 76 19.59 -5.13 -39.76
N PHE A 77 19.51 -6.44 -39.59
CA PHE A 77 18.42 -7.10 -38.86
C PHE A 77 18.61 -7.09 -37.33
N GLY A 78 19.79 -6.76 -36.81
CA GLY A 78 20.14 -7.01 -35.40
C GLY A 78 20.25 -8.51 -35.08
N PRO A 79 20.64 -8.88 -33.84
CA PRO A 79 20.78 -10.29 -33.43
C PRO A 79 19.43 -11.00 -33.37
N ASP A 80 19.42 -12.32 -33.52
CA ASP A 80 18.20 -13.13 -33.43
C ASP A 80 17.56 -13.01 -32.04
N ALA A 81 16.23 -12.88 -32.02
CA ALA A 81 15.48 -12.82 -30.77
C ALA A 81 15.57 -14.16 -30.03
N GLN A 82 16.12 -14.13 -28.82
CA GLN A 82 16.32 -15.34 -27.99
C GLN A 82 15.06 -15.74 -27.21
N ASN A 83 14.00 -14.94 -27.26
CA ASN A 83 12.74 -15.12 -26.56
C ASN A 83 11.56 -15.48 -27.49
N CYS A 84 11.82 -15.73 -28.78
CA CYS A 84 10.81 -16.23 -29.71
C CYS A 84 10.50 -17.70 -29.40
N GLY A 85 9.39 -17.96 -28.68
CA GLY A 85 8.89 -19.32 -28.42
C GLY A 85 8.42 -19.55 -26.98
N SER A 86 8.85 -18.73 -26.03
CA SER A 86 8.16 -18.62 -24.74
C SER A 86 6.93 -17.76 -24.96
N THR A 87 5.74 -18.35 -24.93
CA THR A 87 4.55 -17.57 -24.58
C THR A 87 4.81 -17.05 -23.18
N ASN A 88 5.34 -15.84 -23.04
CA ASN A 88 5.20 -15.12 -21.79
C ASN A 88 3.76 -14.62 -21.87
N PRO A 89 2.78 -15.27 -21.19
CA PRO A 89 1.50 -14.63 -21.05
C PRO A 89 1.75 -13.21 -20.51
N PRO A 90 0.93 -12.22 -20.90
CA PRO A 90 0.91 -10.95 -20.16
C PRO A 90 0.92 -11.28 -18.66
N PRO A 91 1.66 -10.55 -17.81
CA PRO A 91 1.57 -10.76 -16.37
C PRO A 91 0.09 -10.89 -16.01
N ALA A 92 -0.30 -12.02 -15.44
CA ALA A 92 -1.68 -12.21 -15.03
C ALA A 92 -1.95 -11.09 -14.01
N CYS A 93 -2.77 -10.14 -14.40
CA CYS A 93 -3.21 -9.07 -13.53
C CYS A 93 -4.74 -9.17 -13.43
N GLU A 94 -5.24 -8.98 -12.22
CA GLU A 94 -6.66 -8.93 -11.98
C GLU A 94 -7.18 -7.51 -12.24
N PRO A 95 -8.22 -7.35 -13.08
CA PRO A 95 -8.90 -6.07 -13.19
C PRO A 95 -9.61 -5.72 -11.88
N VAL A 96 -9.20 -4.62 -11.26
CA VAL A 96 -9.88 -4.02 -10.10
C VAL A 96 -10.57 -2.74 -10.53
N THR A 97 -11.86 -2.64 -10.21
CA THR A 97 -12.71 -1.50 -10.52
C THR A 97 -12.92 -0.66 -9.27
N ILE A 98 -12.42 0.56 -9.31
CA ILE A 98 -12.59 1.60 -8.30
C ILE A 98 -13.81 2.42 -8.69
N LYS A 99 -14.85 2.41 -7.86
CA LYS A 99 -16.07 3.20 -8.00
C LYS A 99 -16.12 4.23 -6.88
N ILE A 100 -16.31 5.50 -7.23
CA ILE A 100 -16.48 6.58 -6.28
C ILE A 100 -17.74 7.33 -6.65
N LYS A 101 -18.69 7.42 -5.73
CA LYS A 101 -19.83 8.32 -5.79
C LYS A 101 -19.51 9.52 -4.90
N PRO A 102 -19.19 10.71 -5.45
CA PRO A 102 -19.04 11.92 -4.67
C PRO A 102 -20.36 12.30 -3.99
N ASP A 103 -20.25 13.08 -2.91
CA ASP A 103 -21.35 13.84 -2.34
C ASP A 103 -21.52 15.17 -3.10
N TYR A 104 -22.16 16.17 -2.49
CA TYR A 104 -22.32 17.48 -3.15
C TYR A 104 -21.01 18.28 -3.25
N TYR A 105 -19.93 17.91 -2.54
CA TYR A 105 -18.63 18.59 -2.52
C TYR A 105 -17.53 17.73 -3.15
N GLY A 106 -17.78 17.24 -4.36
CA GLY A 106 -16.83 16.40 -5.07
C GLY A 106 -15.45 17.02 -5.29
N ALA A 107 -15.30 18.35 -5.26
CA ALA A 107 -14.01 19.03 -5.42
C ALA A 107 -13.04 18.76 -4.27
N ASP A 108 -13.54 18.36 -3.10
CA ASP A 108 -12.70 18.04 -1.95
C ASP A 108 -12.13 16.61 -2.02
N ILE A 109 -12.72 15.75 -2.85
CA ILE A 109 -12.41 14.32 -2.87
C ILE A 109 -11.27 14.00 -3.85
N THR A 110 -10.16 13.50 -3.32
CA THR A 110 -9.05 12.93 -4.12
C THR A 110 -8.68 11.54 -3.63
N TRP A 111 -8.02 10.73 -4.46
CA TRP A 111 -7.57 9.40 -4.05
C TRP A 111 -6.33 8.96 -4.82
N ASN A 112 -5.61 8.01 -4.24
CA ASN A 112 -4.56 7.27 -4.92
C ASN A 112 -4.57 5.78 -4.51
N LEU A 113 -4.09 4.93 -5.40
CA LEU A 113 -3.83 3.51 -5.16
C LEU A 113 -2.32 3.29 -5.26
N LYS A 114 -1.72 2.69 -4.25
CA LYS A 114 -0.28 2.41 -4.17
C LYS A 114 0.02 0.92 -4.09
N ASP A 115 1.18 0.51 -4.61
CA ASP A 115 1.77 -0.79 -4.31
C ASP A 115 2.51 -0.81 -2.96
N GLU A 116 3.01 -1.99 -2.55
CA GLU A 116 3.77 -2.18 -1.30
C GLU A 116 5.04 -1.32 -1.22
N THR A 117 5.60 -0.91 -2.35
CA THR A 117 6.80 -0.06 -2.40
C THR A 117 6.48 1.43 -2.37
N GLY A 118 5.18 1.78 -2.32
CA GLY A 118 4.68 3.15 -2.27
C GLY A 118 4.48 3.81 -3.63
N ASN A 119 4.68 3.08 -4.75
CA ASN A 119 4.44 3.64 -6.08
C ASN A 119 2.95 3.85 -6.32
N VAL A 120 2.57 5.01 -6.85
CA VAL A 120 1.18 5.30 -7.20
C VAL A 120 0.83 4.65 -8.54
N LEU A 121 -0.06 3.67 -8.50
CA LEU A 121 -0.54 2.92 -9.67
C LEU A 121 -1.73 3.60 -10.35
N ALA A 122 -2.56 4.29 -9.58
CA ALA A 122 -3.70 5.05 -10.08
C ALA A 122 -4.05 6.17 -9.10
N SER A 123 -4.69 7.22 -9.61
CA SER A 123 -5.21 8.32 -8.81
C SER A 123 -6.41 8.96 -9.49
N GLY A 124 -7.21 9.70 -8.74
CA GLY A 124 -8.34 10.45 -9.27
C GLY A 124 -8.85 11.51 -8.32
N GLY A 125 -9.90 12.21 -8.78
CA GLY A 125 -10.30 13.49 -8.21
C GLY A 125 -9.32 14.63 -8.58
N PRO A 126 -9.57 15.86 -8.13
CA PRO A 126 -10.84 16.30 -7.52
C PRO A 126 -12.01 16.18 -8.51
N TYR A 127 -13.21 15.99 -8.00
CA TYR A 127 -14.43 15.88 -8.82
C TYR A 127 -15.19 17.22 -8.87
N GLN A 128 -16.23 17.31 -9.69
CA GLN A 128 -17.01 18.54 -9.80
C GLN A 128 -18.07 18.61 -8.68
N ASP A 129 -18.16 19.73 -7.98
CA ASP A 129 -19.23 19.98 -7.00
C ASP A 129 -20.63 19.86 -7.62
N GLY A 130 -21.55 19.35 -6.81
CA GLY A 130 -22.92 19.05 -7.21
C GLY A 130 -23.08 17.84 -8.14
N ASN A 131 -21.99 17.23 -8.60
CA ASN A 131 -22.04 16.01 -9.44
C ASN A 131 -21.85 14.75 -8.59
N THR A 132 -22.97 14.11 -8.27
CA THR A 132 -23.03 12.86 -7.47
C THR A 132 -23.03 11.58 -8.33
N GLU A 133 -22.64 11.67 -9.61
CA GLU A 133 -22.53 10.49 -10.47
C GLU A 133 -21.34 9.61 -10.07
N VAL A 134 -21.52 8.29 -10.15
CA VAL A 134 -20.46 7.32 -9.90
C VAL A 134 -19.35 7.45 -10.94
N LYS A 135 -18.14 7.77 -10.47
CA LYS A 135 -16.89 7.79 -11.24
C LYS A 135 -16.25 6.41 -11.14
N THR A 136 -15.85 5.86 -12.28
CA THR A 136 -15.30 4.49 -12.36
C THR A 136 -13.91 4.52 -13.00
N THR A 137 -12.95 3.88 -12.34
CA THR A 137 -11.59 3.66 -12.86
C THR A 137 -11.25 2.19 -12.73
N THR A 138 -10.84 1.55 -13.81
CA THR A 138 -10.38 0.15 -13.79
C THR A 138 -8.86 0.11 -13.93
N VAL A 139 -8.20 -0.59 -13.00
CA VAL A 139 -6.75 -0.78 -12.96
C VAL A 139 -6.47 -2.27 -13.03
N CYS A 140 -5.45 -2.67 -13.80
CA CYS A 140 -5.00 -4.07 -13.81
C CYS A 140 -3.90 -4.23 -12.76
N LEU A 141 -4.16 -5.02 -11.72
CA LEU A 141 -3.26 -5.22 -10.59
C LEU A 141 -2.66 -6.63 -10.66
N PRO A 142 -1.33 -6.79 -10.75
CA PRO A 142 -0.68 -8.08 -10.53
C PRO A 142 -0.98 -8.67 -9.15
N ASP A 143 -0.62 -9.92 -8.94
CA ASP A 143 -0.63 -10.50 -7.59
C ASP A 143 0.27 -9.68 -6.64
N GLY A 144 -0.22 -9.36 -5.45
CA GLY A 144 0.45 -8.49 -4.48
C GLY A 144 -0.52 -7.71 -3.60
N CYS A 145 -0.01 -6.97 -2.62
CA CYS A 145 -0.83 -6.10 -1.78
C CYS A 145 -0.74 -4.62 -2.18
N TYR A 146 -1.83 -3.92 -1.91
CA TYR A 146 -2.05 -2.56 -2.35
C TYR A 146 -2.71 -1.75 -1.24
N THR A 147 -2.48 -0.44 -1.25
CA THR A 147 -3.12 0.51 -0.35
C THR A 147 -3.91 1.53 -1.15
N PHE A 148 -5.23 1.56 -0.95
CA PHE A 148 -6.11 2.60 -1.45
C PHE A 148 -6.24 3.69 -0.40
N ASN A 149 -5.89 4.92 -0.78
CA ASN A 149 -6.02 6.11 0.04
C ASN A 149 -7.04 7.05 -0.59
N ILE A 150 -7.98 7.54 0.20
CA ILE A 150 -8.96 8.56 -0.20
C ILE A 150 -8.88 9.73 0.77
N TYR A 151 -8.99 10.95 0.26
CA TYR A 151 -8.81 12.19 1.00
C TYR A 151 -9.99 13.11 0.72
N ASP A 152 -10.36 13.87 1.73
CA ASP A 152 -11.30 14.96 1.71
C ASP A 152 -10.65 16.20 2.34
N SER A 153 -10.49 17.27 1.56
CA SER A 153 -9.84 18.50 2.04
C SER A 153 -10.64 19.27 3.08
N TYR A 154 -11.95 19.06 3.19
CA TYR A 154 -12.78 19.78 4.16
C TYR A 154 -12.83 19.05 5.52
N GLY A 155 -12.74 17.72 5.51
CA GLY A 155 -12.59 16.90 6.71
C GLY A 155 -13.88 16.29 7.24
N ASP A 156 -14.95 16.28 6.44
CA ASP A 156 -16.25 15.68 6.78
C ASP A 156 -16.54 14.39 6.02
N GLY A 157 -15.61 13.95 5.17
CA GLY A 157 -15.69 12.74 4.38
C GLY A 157 -16.61 12.87 3.18
N ILE A 158 -16.83 11.76 2.47
CA ILE A 158 -17.70 11.72 1.28
C ILE A 158 -19.16 11.39 1.61
N CYS A 159 -19.53 11.35 2.90
CA CYS A 159 -20.87 11.03 3.42
C CYS A 159 -21.02 11.73 4.78
N CYS A 160 -22.19 12.15 5.27
CA CYS A 160 -23.56 11.82 4.88
C CYS A 160 -24.51 13.03 4.98
N SER A 161 -24.04 14.10 5.61
CA SER A 161 -24.81 15.33 5.84
C SER A 161 -25.04 16.12 4.55
N TYR A 162 -24.13 16.00 3.61
CA TYR A 162 -24.11 16.73 2.34
C TYR A 162 -24.17 15.80 1.13
N GLY A 163 -24.78 14.64 1.29
CA GLY A 163 -24.99 13.65 0.23
C GLY A 163 -24.51 12.26 0.63
N ASP A 164 -25.15 11.24 0.05
CA ASP A 164 -24.82 9.84 0.32
C ASP A 164 -23.73 9.36 -0.66
N GLY A 165 -22.52 9.92 -0.55
CA GLY A 165 -21.36 9.45 -1.30
C GLY A 165 -20.71 8.22 -0.67
N TRP A 166 -19.89 7.53 -1.45
CA TRP A 166 -19.21 6.30 -1.05
C TRP A 166 -18.12 5.92 -2.07
N TYR A 167 -17.18 5.08 -1.65
CA TYR A 167 -16.28 4.37 -2.56
C TYR A 167 -16.39 2.85 -2.42
N ARG A 168 -16.08 2.13 -3.50
CA ARG A 168 -16.01 0.67 -3.54
C ARG A 168 -14.97 0.21 -4.54
N LEU A 169 -14.10 -0.70 -4.12
CA LEU A 169 -13.16 -1.42 -4.96
C LEU A 169 -13.69 -2.83 -5.15
N GLU A 170 -13.83 -3.27 -6.40
CA GLU A 170 -14.31 -4.61 -6.74
C GLU A 170 -13.36 -5.31 -7.70
N ASN A 171 -13.13 -6.60 -7.49
CA ASN A 171 -12.36 -7.41 -8.44
C ASN A 171 -13.23 -7.87 -9.62
N SER A 172 -12.61 -8.62 -10.55
CA SER A 172 -13.29 -9.08 -11.77
C SER A 172 -14.45 -10.06 -11.50
N ASN A 173 -14.45 -10.71 -10.34
CA ASN A 173 -15.52 -11.60 -9.87
C ASN A 173 -16.66 -10.86 -9.14
N GLY A 174 -16.55 -9.55 -8.94
CA GLY A 174 -17.52 -8.75 -8.20
C GLY A 174 -17.37 -8.80 -6.67
N GLU A 175 -16.27 -9.38 -6.17
CA GLU A 175 -15.94 -9.33 -4.75
C GLU A 175 -15.53 -7.90 -4.36
N THR A 176 -16.04 -7.42 -3.23
CA THR A 176 -15.66 -6.11 -2.69
C THR A 176 -14.36 -6.24 -1.90
N LEU A 177 -13.30 -5.59 -2.39
CA LEU A 177 -11.97 -5.57 -1.79
C LEU A 177 -11.84 -4.50 -0.69
N ALA A 178 -12.50 -3.36 -0.91
CA ALA A 178 -12.58 -2.26 0.06
C ALA A 178 -13.82 -1.41 -0.22
N SER A 179 -14.46 -0.88 0.81
CA SER A 179 -15.57 0.08 0.66
C SER A 179 -15.78 0.85 1.94
N ASN A 180 -16.07 2.14 1.82
CA ASN A 180 -16.57 2.98 2.91
C ASN A 180 -17.19 4.27 2.33
N GLY A 181 -17.64 5.15 3.20
CA GLY A 181 -17.98 6.54 2.88
C GLY A 181 -17.92 7.48 4.08
N ASN A 182 -17.86 6.94 5.31
CA ASN A 182 -17.78 7.72 6.53
C ASN A 182 -16.35 7.69 7.08
N TYR A 183 -15.64 8.79 6.88
CA TYR A 183 -14.28 9.07 7.37
C TYR A 183 -14.16 10.59 7.53
N ASP A 184 -13.16 11.08 8.25
CA ASP A 184 -12.95 12.52 8.43
C ASP A 184 -12.21 13.09 7.20
N SER A 185 -10.96 13.52 7.34
CA SER A 185 -10.17 14.07 6.24
C SER A 185 -9.56 13.04 5.29
N HIS A 186 -9.47 11.78 5.68
CA HIS A 186 -8.97 10.72 4.82
C HIS A 186 -9.24 9.32 5.37
N GLU A 187 -9.04 8.31 4.52
CA GLU A 187 -9.01 6.91 4.91
C GLU A 187 -8.01 6.12 4.07
N SER A 188 -7.38 5.12 4.68
CA SER A 188 -6.51 4.16 4.02
C SER A 188 -7.02 2.73 4.20
N LYS A 189 -7.13 1.96 3.11
CA LYS A 189 -7.47 0.53 3.12
C LYS A 189 -6.44 -0.28 2.36
N SER A 190 -5.92 -1.31 3.01
CA SER A 190 -5.07 -2.30 2.38
C SER A 190 -5.87 -3.51 1.93
N PHE A 191 -5.56 -4.03 0.74
CA PHE A 191 -6.12 -5.27 0.18
C PHE A 191 -5.06 -5.97 -0.67
N CYS A 192 -5.28 -7.23 -1.04
CA CYS A 192 -4.34 -7.96 -1.91
C CYS A 192 -5.06 -8.67 -3.06
N ILE A 193 -4.33 -8.92 -4.13
CA ILE A 193 -4.76 -9.61 -5.36
C ILE A 193 -3.98 -10.91 -5.50
N GLY A 194 -4.66 -11.95 -6.02
CA GLY A 194 -4.14 -13.30 -6.13
C GLY A 194 -4.31 -14.14 -4.87
N GLU A 195 -3.94 -15.43 -4.94
CA GLU A 195 -3.76 -16.25 -3.74
C GLU A 195 -2.49 -15.76 -3.03
N VAL A 196 -2.63 -14.72 -2.20
CA VAL A 196 -1.61 -14.47 -1.19
C VAL A 196 -1.69 -15.67 -0.25
N PRO A 197 -0.65 -16.52 -0.13
CA PRO A 197 -0.65 -17.54 0.90
C PRO A 197 -0.98 -16.81 2.21
N PRO A 198 -1.99 -17.26 2.98
CA PRO A 198 -2.45 -16.54 4.16
C PRO A 198 -1.21 -16.16 4.95
N PRO A 199 -1.02 -14.86 5.32
CA PRO A 199 0.26 -14.35 5.79
C PRO A 199 0.84 -15.37 6.74
N SER A 200 1.88 -16.08 6.30
CA SER A 200 2.45 -17.13 7.12
C SER A 200 2.93 -16.40 8.35
N CYS A 201 2.26 -16.61 9.49
CA CYS A 201 2.51 -15.86 10.70
C CYS A 201 4.02 -15.90 10.94
N ASN A 202 4.70 -14.78 10.70
CA ASN A 202 6.14 -14.72 10.88
C ASN A 202 6.34 -14.75 12.39
N LYS A 203 6.65 -15.96 12.88
CA LYS A 203 6.78 -16.23 14.30
C LYS A 203 8.14 -15.76 14.84
N SER A 204 8.93 -15.01 14.09
CA SER A 204 10.11 -14.34 14.66
C SER A 204 9.68 -13.03 15.33
N ALA A 205 9.95 -12.87 16.62
CA ALA A 205 9.69 -11.64 17.36
C ALA A 205 10.99 -10.99 17.82
N LEU A 206 11.04 -9.66 17.76
CA LEU A 206 12.01 -8.86 18.52
C LEU A 206 11.34 -8.44 19.84
N PHE A 207 11.96 -8.77 20.97
CA PHE A 207 11.50 -8.35 22.29
C PHE A 207 12.54 -7.43 22.93
N VAL A 208 12.22 -6.13 22.95
CA VAL A 208 13.08 -5.09 23.52
C VAL A 208 12.75 -4.90 24.98
N VAL A 209 13.77 -4.98 25.84
CA VAL A 209 13.66 -4.97 27.30
C VAL A 209 14.69 -4.04 27.92
N GLY A 210 14.46 -3.56 29.14
CA GLY A 210 15.46 -2.72 29.83
C GLY A 210 16.75 -3.47 30.22
N LYS A 211 16.64 -4.79 30.49
CA LYS A 211 17.75 -5.68 30.84
C LYS A 211 17.46 -7.11 30.39
N THR A 212 18.47 -7.85 29.91
CA THR A 212 18.28 -9.27 29.53
C THR A 212 18.10 -10.20 30.72
N ASP A 213 18.51 -9.77 31.92
CA ASP A 213 18.14 -10.42 33.18
C ASP A 213 16.66 -10.11 33.51
N LEU A 214 15.76 -10.78 32.82
CA LEU A 214 14.33 -10.47 32.81
C LEU A 214 13.68 -10.53 34.20
N ASN A 215 12.86 -9.52 34.50
CA ASN A 215 11.97 -9.54 35.67
C ASN A 215 10.77 -10.47 35.45
N GLY A 216 9.93 -10.65 36.48
CA GLY A 216 8.78 -11.56 36.39
C GLY A 216 7.75 -11.20 35.31
N GLY A 217 7.56 -9.91 35.01
CA GLY A 217 6.66 -9.44 33.97
C GLY A 217 7.18 -9.77 32.57
N ASP A 218 8.44 -9.41 32.29
CA ASP A 218 9.08 -9.70 31.01
C ASP A 218 9.19 -11.22 30.76
N LYS A 219 9.49 -12.00 31.80
CA LYS A 219 9.47 -13.48 31.72
C LYS A 219 8.11 -14.02 31.33
N ALA A 220 7.04 -13.52 31.94
CA ALA A 220 5.69 -13.98 31.63
C ALA A 220 5.31 -13.70 30.17
N ILE A 221 5.75 -12.55 29.62
CA ILE A 221 5.53 -12.23 28.20
C ILE A 221 6.38 -13.13 27.29
N LEU A 222 7.68 -13.32 27.62
CA LEU A 222 8.54 -14.24 26.87
C LEU A 222 7.95 -15.66 26.81
N GLU A 223 7.55 -16.20 27.96
CA GLU A 223 6.93 -17.53 28.07
C GLU A 223 5.64 -17.62 27.25
N ARG A 224 4.82 -16.56 27.27
CA ARG A 224 3.59 -16.49 26.45
C ARG A 224 3.89 -16.51 24.96
N LEU A 225 4.84 -15.72 24.50
CA LEU A 225 5.25 -15.66 23.09
C LEU A 225 5.80 -17.01 22.62
N GLN A 226 6.71 -17.60 23.39
CA GLN A 226 7.27 -18.92 23.12
C GLN A 226 6.17 -20.00 23.11
N GLY A 227 5.21 -19.94 24.05
CA GLY A 227 4.06 -20.84 24.10
C GLY A 227 3.12 -20.70 22.89
N LEU A 228 3.08 -19.53 22.25
CA LEU A 228 2.40 -19.31 20.97
C LEU A 228 3.24 -19.74 19.76
N GLY A 229 4.47 -20.21 19.99
CA GLY A 229 5.41 -20.70 18.98
C GLY A 229 6.28 -19.62 18.36
N PHE A 230 6.41 -18.44 18.98
CA PHE A 230 7.34 -17.42 18.53
C PHE A 230 8.79 -17.79 18.85
N ASP A 231 9.67 -17.60 17.88
CA ASP A 231 11.12 -17.51 18.06
C ASP A 231 11.48 -16.08 18.46
N VAL A 232 11.84 -15.88 19.72
CA VAL A 232 12.00 -14.55 20.33
C VAL A 232 13.47 -14.18 20.44
N THR A 233 13.86 -13.10 19.77
CA THR A 233 15.16 -12.44 19.96
C THR A 233 15.01 -11.33 20.98
N ILE A 234 15.79 -11.38 22.06
CA ILE A 234 15.76 -10.39 23.14
C ILE A 234 16.93 -9.41 22.96
N VAL A 235 16.65 -8.12 23.07
CA VAL A 235 17.66 -7.05 22.97
C VAL A 235 17.45 -6.04 24.08
N GLU A 236 18.54 -5.56 24.70
CA GLU A 236 18.44 -4.47 25.68
C GLU A 236 18.15 -3.12 25.00
N ASP A 237 17.43 -2.23 25.67
CA ASP A 237 17.04 -0.92 25.16
C ASP A 237 18.22 -0.05 24.68
N GLU A 238 19.38 -0.21 25.30
CA GLU A 238 20.62 0.49 24.97
C GLU A 238 21.24 0.02 23.66
N ASP A 239 21.04 -1.25 23.32
CA ASP A 239 21.62 -1.89 22.14
C ASP A 239 20.64 -1.90 20.94
N ALA A 240 19.34 -1.82 21.20
CA ALA A 240 18.29 -1.96 20.19
C ALA A 240 18.38 -0.91 19.06
N GLN A 241 18.42 -1.40 17.82
CA GLN A 241 18.42 -0.62 16.58
C GLN A 241 17.18 -0.93 15.73
N SER A 242 16.79 -0.01 14.85
CA SER A 242 15.69 -0.23 13.89
C SER A 242 15.90 -1.48 13.03
N ALA A 243 17.15 -1.76 12.65
CA ALA A 243 17.53 -2.92 11.83
C ALA A 243 17.31 -4.28 12.54
N ASP A 244 17.18 -4.31 13.87
CA ASP A 244 16.85 -5.54 14.60
C ASP A 244 15.42 -6.03 14.28
N SER A 245 14.61 -5.17 13.68
CA SER A 245 13.26 -5.49 13.19
C SER A 245 13.26 -6.23 11.85
N ASP A 246 14.39 -6.25 11.12
CA ASP A 246 14.48 -6.87 9.80
C ASP A 246 14.22 -8.39 9.90
N GLY A 247 13.30 -8.88 9.08
CA GLY A 247 12.90 -10.29 9.07
C GLY A 247 12.05 -10.74 10.27
N LYS A 248 11.67 -9.82 11.17
CA LYS A 248 10.72 -10.10 12.26
C LYS A 248 9.27 -10.00 11.78
N GLY A 249 8.38 -10.69 12.46
CA GLY A 249 6.93 -10.55 12.28
C GLY A 249 6.30 -9.56 13.25
N ILE A 250 6.99 -9.23 14.35
CA ILE A 250 6.54 -8.25 15.33
C ILE A 250 7.73 -7.71 16.14
N VAL A 251 7.67 -6.43 16.48
CA VAL A 251 8.52 -5.80 17.51
C VAL A 251 7.67 -5.59 18.75
N ILE A 252 8.20 -5.97 19.90
CA ILE A 252 7.55 -5.89 21.19
C ILE A 252 8.43 -5.06 22.11
N ILE A 253 7.92 -3.96 22.65
CA ILE A 253 8.66 -3.03 23.51
C ILE A 253 8.07 -3.06 24.91
N SER A 254 8.88 -3.51 25.87
CA SER A 254 8.48 -3.60 27.27
C SER A 254 8.55 -2.26 27.99
N SER A 255 7.65 -2.06 28.96
CA SER A 255 7.73 -0.96 29.94
C SER A 255 8.95 -1.01 30.88
N THR A 256 9.83 -1.99 30.73
CA THR A 256 11.13 -1.98 31.40
C THR A 256 12.17 -1.16 30.65
N CYS A 257 11.91 -0.83 29.37
CA CYS A 257 12.78 0.03 28.58
C CYS A 257 12.75 1.47 29.10
N SER A 258 13.88 2.16 29.00
CA SER A 258 13.92 3.60 29.14
C SER A 258 13.49 4.25 27.81
N SER A 259 12.41 5.03 27.83
CA SER A 259 11.91 5.70 26.62
C SER A 259 12.99 6.53 25.91
N GLY A 260 13.76 7.32 26.66
CA GLY A 260 14.86 8.12 26.09
C GLY A 260 16.00 7.31 25.48
N LYS A 261 16.13 6.02 25.81
CA LYS A 261 17.07 5.13 25.12
C LYS A 261 16.53 4.60 23.82
N ILE A 262 15.21 4.39 23.70
CA ILE A 262 14.58 3.88 22.47
C ILE A 262 14.30 5.02 21.48
N GLY A 263 13.68 6.11 21.95
CA GLY A 263 13.24 7.23 21.12
C GLY A 263 12.32 6.80 19.98
N ASP A 264 12.62 7.26 18.77
CA ASP A 264 11.83 7.08 17.55
C ASP A 264 12.30 5.90 16.67
N ARG A 265 13.24 5.07 17.15
CA ARG A 265 13.87 4.01 16.33
C ARG A 265 12.88 3.06 15.67
N PHE A 266 11.76 2.77 16.33
CA PHE A 266 10.75 1.83 15.83
C PHE A 266 9.52 2.53 15.22
N THR A 267 9.57 3.85 14.99
CA THR A 267 8.43 4.61 14.45
C THR A 267 8.14 4.30 12.97
N HIS A 268 9.17 3.97 12.18
CA HIS A 268 9.07 3.80 10.72
C HIS A 268 9.48 2.41 10.23
N VAL A 269 9.47 1.41 11.10
CA VAL A 269 9.79 0.03 10.70
C VAL A 269 8.62 -0.60 9.94
N ASN A 270 8.93 -1.48 8.99
CA ASN A 270 7.93 -2.13 8.14
C ASN A 270 7.26 -3.35 8.82
N VAL A 271 7.37 -3.47 10.13
CA VAL A 271 6.83 -4.58 10.92
C VAL A 271 5.90 -4.03 12.02
N PRO A 272 4.84 -4.75 12.40
CA PRO A 272 3.96 -4.33 13.48
C PRO A 272 4.74 -4.11 14.80
N VAL A 273 4.41 -3.03 15.51
CA VAL A 273 4.99 -2.69 16.82
C VAL A 273 3.92 -2.78 17.90
N PHE A 274 4.18 -3.58 18.93
CA PHE A 274 3.40 -3.62 20.16
C PHE A 274 4.21 -2.98 21.28
N ASN A 275 3.73 -1.87 21.82
CA ASN A 275 4.41 -1.11 22.86
C ASN A 275 3.52 -0.99 24.11
N TRP A 276 4.09 -1.26 25.29
CA TRP A 276 3.44 -0.92 26.56
C TRP A 276 4.29 -0.03 27.46
N GLU A 277 5.37 0.56 26.92
CA GLU A 277 6.07 1.66 27.56
C GLU A 277 5.38 2.98 27.24
N ALA A 278 4.67 3.53 28.22
CA ALA A 278 3.76 4.66 28.00
C ALA A 278 4.47 5.95 27.59
N TRP A 279 5.72 6.14 28.03
CA TRP A 279 6.53 7.31 27.66
C TRP A 279 7.10 7.23 26.25
N LEU A 280 6.76 6.19 25.47
CA LEU A 280 7.11 6.06 24.05
C LEU A 280 5.91 6.29 23.12
N PHE A 281 4.71 6.50 23.64
CA PHE A 281 3.52 6.62 22.78
C PHE A 281 3.60 7.80 21.81
N ASP A 282 4.13 8.93 22.25
CA ASP A 282 4.32 10.13 21.43
C ASP A 282 5.54 10.05 20.51
N ASP A 283 6.64 9.46 20.99
CA ASP A 283 7.85 9.20 20.19
C ASP A 283 7.58 8.24 19.02
N LEU A 284 6.78 7.19 19.29
CA LEU A 284 6.35 6.20 18.30
C LEU A 284 5.12 6.65 17.48
N LYS A 285 4.65 7.88 17.66
CA LYS A 285 3.47 8.44 16.97
C LYS A 285 2.20 7.60 17.14
N MET A 286 2.09 6.87 18.25
CA MET A 286 0.92 6.07 18.60
C MET A 286 -0.21 6.92 19.20
N THR A 287 0.12 8.06 19.80
CA THR A 287 -0.84 9.03 20.33
C THR A 287 -0.50 10.44 19.83
N GLY A 288 -1.40 11.40 20.04
CA GLY A 288 -1.03 12.81 19.96
C GLY A 288 -0.04 13.23 21.07
N HIS A 289 0.24 14.53 21.16
CA HIS A 289 1.31 15.09 22.01
C HIS A 289 0.80 15.70 23.34
N GLU A 290 -0.51 15.79 23.54
CA GLU A 290 -1.09 16.48 24.68
C GLU A 290 -1.32 15.54 25.88
N SER A 291 -0.55 15.72 26.95
CA SER A 291 -0.72 14.98 28.20
C SER A 291 -2.11 15.20 28.82
N ASN A 292 -2.72 14.13 29.30
CA ASN A 292 -4.09 14.00 29.80
C ASN A 292 -5.20 14.19 28.76
N TRP A 293 -4.86 14.42 27.50
CA TRP A 293 -5.80 14.46 26.38
C TRP A 293 -5.57 13.27 25.44
N ASP A 294 -4.36 13.15 24.93
CA ASP A 294 -3.95 12.09 24.00
C ASP A 294 -3.37 10.87 24.72
N TYR A 295 -2.75 11.07 25.87
CA TYR A 295 -2.22 9.99 26.70
C TYR A 295 -2.21 10.40 28.17
N GLY A 296 -2.07 9.46 29.09
CA GLY A 296 -1.95 9.78 30.50
C GLY A 296 -1.97 8.56 31.39
N THR A 297 -2.34 8.79 32.64
CA THR A 297 -2.52 7.72 33.61
C THR A 297 -3.88 7.80 34.28
N ALA A 298 -4.43 6.66 34.63
CA ALA A 298 -5.62 6.53 35.45
C ALA A 298 -5.26 5.76 36.73
N ASP A 299 -5.62 6.33 37.88
CA ASP A 299 -5.45 5.69 39.18
C ASP A 299 -6.62 4.76 39.49
N ASP A 300 -6.41 3.85 40.45
CA ASP A 300 -7.42 2.92 40.97
C ASP A 300 -8.13 2.06 39.92
N VAL A 301 -7.45 1.75 38.81
CA VAL A 301 -8.00 0.90 37.75
C VAL A 301 -7.88 -0.57 38.13
N LYS A 302 -8.98 -1.29 37.98
CA LYS A 302 -9.04 -2.75 38.10
C LYS A 302 -9.75 -3.41 36.91
N LYS A 303 -10.59 -2.63 36.21
CA LYS A 303 -11.50 -3.10 35.17
C LYS A 303 -11.42 -2.19 33.95
N ILE A 304 -11.64 -2.75 32.77
CA ILE A 304 -11.80 -2.02 31.52
C ILE A 304 -13.16 -2.33 30.90
N LYS A 305 -13.69 -1.40 30.11
CA LYS A 305 -14.91 -1.62 29.33
C LYS A 305 -14.52 -1.84 27.86
N ILE A 306 -14.95 -2.95 27.28
CA ILE A 306 -14.83 -3.19 25.84
C ILE A 306 -15.88 -2.36 25.12
N ILE A 307 -15.43 -1.52 24.18
CA ILE A 307 -16.30 -0.62 23.40
C ILE A 307 -16.58 -1.13 21.98
N ASN A 308 -15.67 -1.94 21.42
CA ASN A 308 -15.80 -2.58 20.11
C ASN A 308 -15.51 -4.07 20.27
N ASP A 309 -16.55 -4.84 20.60
CA ASP A 309 -16.46 -6.27 20.84
C ASP A 309 -16.39 -7.12 19.56
N ALA A 310 -16.69 -6.53 18.41
CA ALA A 310 -16.49 -7.15 17.09
C ALA A 310 -15.02 -7.18 16.68
N HIS A 311 -14.14 -6.39 17.32
CA HIS A 311 -12.73 -6.33 16.95
C HIS A 311 -12.00 -7.65 17.31
N PRO A 312 -11.14 -8.21 16.44
CA PRO A 312 -10.44 -9.48 16.71
C PRO A 312 -9.63 -9.50 18.02
N ILE A 313 -9.07 -8.37 18.46
CA ILE A 313 -8.35 -8.26 19.75
C ILE A 313 -9.28 -8.54 20.94
N ALA A 314 -10.57 -8.20 20.85
CA ALA A 314 -11.52 -8.47 21.91
C ALA A 314 -11.79 -9.97 22.10
N GLN A 315 -11.49 -10.81 21.09
CA GLN A 315 -11.66 -12.27 21.15
C GLN A 315 -13.07 -12.70 21.63
N GLY A 316 -14.10 -11.95 21.25
CA GLY A 316 -15.48 -12.18 21.68
C GLY A 316 -15.81 -11.79 23.12
N VAL A 317 -14.87 -11.19 23.86
CA VAL A 317 -15.13 -10.63 25.19
C VAL A 317 -15.93 -9.34 25.04
N THR A 318 -17.04 -9.24 25.78
CA THR A 318 -17.94 -8.08 25.75
C THR A 318 -18.09 -7.47 27.15
N GLY A 319 -18.49 -6.20 27.20
CA GLY A 319 -18.80 -5.52 28.46
C GLY A 319 -17.57 -5.15 29.30
N THR A 320 -17.72 -5.21 30.63
CA THR A 320 -16.68 -4.79 31.59
C THR A 320 -15.87 -6.00 32.07
N LEU A 321 -14.57 -5.99 31.80
CA LEU A 321 -13.62 -7.04 32.16
C LEU A 321 -12.75 -6.62 33.35
N GLU A 322 -12.56 -7.52 34.32
CA GLU A 322 -11.55 -7.37 35.37
C GLU A 322 -10.20 -7.85 34.85
N ILE A 323 -9.23 -6.93 34.75
CA ILE A 323 -7.90 -7.18 34.14
C ILE A 323 -6.75 -7.14 35.15
N LEU A 324 -7.01 -6.72 36.39
CA LEU A 324 -6.02 -6.59 37.44
C LEU A 324 -6.54 -7.17 38.75
N ASN A 325 -5.64 -7.76 39.53
CA ASN A 325 -5.99 -8.44 40.78
C ASN A 325 -6.21 -7.43 41.94
N LYS A 326 -5.78 -6.18 41.74
CA LYS A 326 -5.91 -5.06 42.67
C LYS A 326 -6.00 -3.75 41.89
N ASN A 327 -6.58 -2.73 42.53
CA ASN A 327 -6.57 -1.37 42.01
C ASN A 327 -5.13 -0.91 41.79
N THR A 328 -4.81 -0.49 40.58
CA THR A 328 -3.46 -0.12 40.16
C THR A 328 -3.53 1.10 39.25
N ARG A 329 -2.52 1.97 39.31
CA ARG A 329 -2.34 3.03 38.32
C ARG A 329 -1.94 2.40 36.98
N VAL A 330 -2.66 2.74 35.93
CA VAL A 330 -2.38 2.28 34.56
C VAL A 330 -2.16 3.48 33.65
N SER A 331 -1.34 3.30 32.63
CA SER A 331 -1.21 4.28 31.55
C SER A 331 -2.25 4.00 30.47
N TRP A 332 -2.67 5.05 29.77
CA TRP A 332 -3.60 4.98 28.65
C TRP A 332 -3.12 5.91 27.53
N GLY A 333 -3.56 5.62 26.30
CA GLY A 333 -3.34 6.43 25.11
C GLY A 333 -4.56 6.38 24.20
N PHE A 334 -4.95 7.53 23.66
CA PHE A 334 -5.87 7.65 22.54
C PHE A 334 -5.05 7.66 21.25
N PRO A 335 -5.31 6.70 20.34
CA PRO A 335 -4.68 6.71 19.03
C PRO A 335 -4.86 8.08 18.37
N ALA A 336 -3.77 8.67 17.87
CA ALA A 336 -3.90 9.83 16.99
C ALA A 336 -4.79 9.44 15.79
N PRO A 337 -5.64 10.33 15.27
CA PRO A 337 -6.29 10.10 13.99
C PRO A 337 -5.22 9.71 12.97
N SER A 338 -5.35 8.48 12.44
CA SER A 338 -4.46 7.96 11.39
C SER A 338 -4.47 8.89 10.21
#